data_AF-A0A6H5HRP5-F1
#
_entry.id   AF-A0A6H5HRP5-F1
#
_cell.length_a   1.000
_cell.length_b   1.000
_cell.length_c   1.000
_cell.angle_alpha   90.00
_cell.angle_beta   90.00
_cell.angle_gamma   90.00
#
_symmetry.space_group_name_H-M   'P 1'
#
loop_
_entity.id
_entity.type
_entity.pdbx_description
1 polymer ?
#
loop_
_entity_poly.entity_id
_entity_poly.type
_entity_poly.pdbx_seq_one_letter_code
_entity_poly.pdbx_strand_id
1 'polypeptide(L)'
;MDDASCHQTPLVAAIAGVIFAFTKGDEITERWFQKRFDLVSRSVPQLDLNALLTREAVIVFARRYMQGASRNLFAYKFLSFAYSALEGSPLQSLQWVVEQATVSHCSHALFVCTAIYTTESRMTLHLCDPALTEQVKEWAKIVLLMVNNPWLGLEQLPIAASRYPDLANLGYAIMAMLEPQTVAQYAGRIVKGGCYPNPKIQAIATAIVEATRESLERGASVDIFLNA
;
A
#
# COMPACT_ATOMS: atom_id res chain seq x y z
N MET A 1 28.70 5.55 27.75
CA MET A 1 28.06 5.42 26.42
C MET A 1 28.34 4.01 25.97
N ASP A 2 27.30 3.17 25.89
CA ASP A 2 27.44 1.74 25.62
C ASP A 2 27.97 1.52 24.20
N ASP A 3 29.06 0.77 24.06
CA ASP A 3 29.68 0.40 22.77
C ASP A 3 28.68 -0.22 21.77
N ALA A 4 27.62 -0.84 22.27
CA ALA A 4 26.55 -1.40 21.45
C ALA A 4 25.79 -0.33 20.64
N SER A 5 25.57 0.87 21.16
CA SER A 5 24.85 1.93 20.43
C SER A 5 25.71 2.56 19.34
N CYS A 6 27.04 2.56 19.51
CA CYS A 6 28.00 3.08 18.53
C CYS A 6 27.94 2.32 17.19
N HIS A 7 27.79 1.00 17.25
CA HIS A 7 27.72 0.15 16.05
C HIS A 7 26.30 -0.03 15.50
N GLN A 8 25.27 0.20 16.32
CA GLN A 8 23.87 0.09 15.89
C GLN A 8 23.43 1.26 15.01
N THR A 9 23.85 2.49 15.32
CA THR A 9 23.43 3.68 14.56
C THR A 9 23.78 3.59 13.06
N PRO A 10 25.03 3.25 12.67
CA PRO A 10 25.38 3.10 11.25
C PRO A 10 24.63 1.95 10.57
N LEU A 11 24.41 0.85 11.28
CA LEU A 11 23.71 -0.31 10.73
C LEU A 11 22.24 0.01 10.45
N VAL A 12 21.54 0.64 11.40
CA VAL A 12 20.13 1.04 11.22
C VAL A 12 20.01 2.07 10.10
N ALA A 13 20.88 3.08 10.07
CA ALA A 13 20.90 4.08 9.01
C ALA A 13 21.13 3.44 7.63
N ALA A 14 22.04 2.47 7.53
CA ALA A 14 22.30 1.76 6.28
C ALA A 14 21.09 0.92 5.83
N ILE A 15 20.50 0.12 6.72
CA ILE A 15 19.33 -0.71 6.39
C ILE A 15 18.16 0.17 5.96
N ALA A 16 17.84 1.21 6.72
CA ALA A 16 16.75 2.13 6.40
C ALA A 16 17.01 2.85 5.08
N GLY A 17 18.23 3.36 4.86
CA GLY A 17 18.61 4.04 3.62
C GLY A 17 18.51 3.13 2.39
N VAL A 18 18.93 1.86 2.51
CA VAL A 18 18.83 0.87 1.44
C VAL A 18 17.35 0.54 1.15
N ILE A 19 16.52 0.34 2.17
CA ILE A 19 15.07 0.15 2.00
C ILE A 19 14.44 1.36 1.30
N PHE A 20 14.77 2.58 1.70
CA PHE A 20 14.21 3.80 1.09
C PHE A 20 14.61 3.91 -0.40
N ALA A 21 15.87 3.60 -0.71
CA ALA A 21 16.34 3.55 -2.09
C ALA A 21 15.59 2.47 -2.90
N PHE A 22 15.46 1.26 -2.37
CA PHE A 22 14.75 0.16 -3.05
C PHE A 22 13.28 0.46 -3.31
N THR A 23 12.63 1.15 -2.38
CA THR A 23 11.19 1.44 -2.43
C THR A 23 10.82 2.66 -3.28
N LYS A 24 11.67 3.69 -3.33
CA LYS A 24 11.34 4.96 -3.99
C LYS A 24 12.33 5.41 -5.07
N GLY A 25 13.48 4.75 -5.18
CA GLY A 25 14.52 5.08 -6.15
C GLY A 25 15.10 6.48 -5.93
N ASP A 26 15.37 7.19 -7.02
CA ASP A 26 15.89 8.57 -6.98
C ASP A 26 14.80 9.65 -7.04
N GLU A 27 13.52 9.25 -7.06
CA GLU A 27 12.34 10.14 -6.99
C GLU A 27 11.91 10.45 -5.54
N ILE A 28 12.83 10.32 -4.58
CA ILE A 28 12.56 10.60 -3.17
C ILE A 28 12.35 12.10 -2.97
N THR A 29 11.14 12.48 -2.57
CA THR A 29 10.83 13.85 -2.15
C THR A 29 11.13 14.07 -0.67
N GLU A 30 11.41 15.32 -0.28
CA GLU A 30 11.64 15.69 1.12
C GLU A 30 10.52 15.23 2.04
N ARG A 31 9.27 15.52 1.66
CA ARG A 31 8.09 15.15 2.42
C ARG A 31 7.95 13.64 2.58
N TRP A 32 8.27 12.87 1.53
CA TRP A 32 8.23 11.42 1.60
C TRP A 32 9.32 10.90 2.55
N PHE A 33 10.54 11.39 2.39
CA PHE A 33 11.70 11.01 3.21
C PHE A 33 11.45 11.30 4.68
N GLN A 34 11.11 12.55 5.03
CA GLN A 34 10.92 12.96 6.42
C GLN A 34 9.84 12.13 7.12
N LYS A 35 8.72 11.85 6.44
CA LYS A 35 7.65 11.02 7.02
C LYS A 35 8.14 9.60 7.37
N ARG A 36 9.06 9.02 6.60
CA ARG A 36 9.63 7.69 6.87
C ARG A 36 10.78 7.75 7.86
N PHE A 37 11.62 8.77 7.78
CA PHE A 37 12.65 9.04 8.78
C PHE A 37 12.04 9.17 10.18
N ASP A 38 10.99 9.97 10.34
CA ASP A 38 10.29 10.15 11.62
C ASP A 38 9.73 8.83 12.16
N LEU A 39 9.24 7.95 11.28
CA LEU A 39 8.76 6.62 11.67
C LEU A 39 9.89 5.75 12.23
N VAL A 40 11.03 5.71 11.54
CA VAL A 40 12.20 4.92 12.00
C VAL A 40 12.74 5.50 13.31
N SER A 41 12.93 6.82 13.38
CA SER A 41 13.46 7.50 14.57
C SER A 41 12.57 7.30 15.80
N ARG A 42 11.24 7.19 15.63
CA ARG A 42 10.33 6.84 16.74
C ARG A 42 10.44 5.38 17.20
N SER A 43 10.81 4.47 16.31
CA SER A 43 11.01 3.05 16.65
C SER A 43 12.33 2.78 17.37
N VAL A 44 13.34 3.63 17.13
CA VAL A 44 14.65 3.55 17.77
C VAL A 44 15.08 4.91 18.34
N PRO A 45 14.35 5.46 19.33
CA PRO A 45 14.57 6.82 19.84
C PRO A 45 15.95 7.03 20.49
N GLN A 46 16.64 5.94 20.83
CA GLN A 46 17.98 5.94 21.41
C GLN A 46 19.11 6.15 20.37
N LEU A 47 18.82 6.10 19.07
CA LEU A 47 19.81 6.22 18.00
C LEU A 47 19.71 7.59 17.31
N ASP A 48 20.84 8.29 17.18
CA ASP A 48 20.91 9.53 16.40
C ASP A 48 21.18 9.24 14.92
N LEU A 49 20.11 9.12 14.14
CA LEU A 49 20.19 8.80 12.72
C LEU A 49 20.49 10.01 11.83
N ASN A 50 20.38 11.24 12.34
CA ASN A 50 20.40 12.46 11.52
C ASN A 50 21.71 12.63 10.74
N ALA A 51 22.82 12.23 11.33
CA ALA A 51 24.15 12.37 10.72
C ALA A 51 24.41 11.36 9.58
N LEU A 52 23.68 10.23 9.55
CA LEU A 52 24.00 9.09 8.67
C LEU A 52 22.89 8.78 7.66
N LEU A 53 21.63 9.00 8.01
CA LEU A 53 20.48 8.75 7.15
C LEU A 53 19.98 10.09 6.60
N THR A 54 20.54 10.51 5.47
CA THR A 54 20.14 11.73 4.76
C THR A 54 19.49 11.40 3.41
N ARG A 55 18.57 12.25 2.95
CA ARG A 55 17.91 12.09 1.65
C ARG A 55 18.93 12.04 0.52
N GLU A 56 19.92 12.91 0.56
CA GLU A 56 20.98 13.02 -0.45
C GLU A 56 21.81 11.73 -0.50
N ALA A 57 22.17 11.14 0.64
CA ALA A 57 22.89 9.87 0.67
C ALA A 57 22.08 8.73 0.03
N VAL A 58 20.78 8.67 0.33
CA VAL A 58 19.86 7.67 -0.26
C VAL A 58 19.72 7.86 -1.78
N ILE A 59 19.55 9.10 -2.25
CA ILE A 59 19.47 9.40 -3.69
C ILE A 59 20.78 9.04 -4.40
N VAL A 60 21.93 9.38 -3.81
CA VAL A 60 23.25 9.02 -4.38
C VAL A 60 23.41 7.51 -4.46
N PHE A 61 23.00 6.77 -3.41
CA PHE A 61 23.02 5.32 -3.42
C PHE A 61 22.13 4.75 -4.53
N ALA A 62 20.87 5.21 -4.62
CA ALA A 62 19.92 4.77 -5.64
C ALA A 62 20.47 4.99 -7.06
N ARG A 63 21.02 6.19 -7.33
CA ARG A 63 21.57 6.53 -8.64
C ARG A 63 22.80 5.71 -9.02
N ARG A 64 23.67 5.37 -8.05
CA ARG A 64 24.93 4.67 -8.31
C ARG A 64 24.76 3.16 -8.42
N TYR A 65 23.93 2.58 -7.55
CA TYR A 65 23.91 1.13 -7.34
C TYR A 65 22.62 0.46 -7.79
N MET A 66 21.57 1.23 -8.11
CA MET A 66 20.28 0.67 -8.51
C MET A 66 19.89 0.93 -9.98
N GLN A 67 20.87 1.11 -10.86
CA GLN A 67 20.62 1.26 -12.30
C GLN A 67 20.56 -0.11 -12.99
N GLY A 68 19.59 -0.31 -13.90
CA GLY A 68 19.51 -1.47 -14.80
C GLY A 68 18.55 -2.61 -14.39
N ALA A 69 18.36 -3.58 -15.28
CA ALA A 69 17.38 -4.68 -15.14
C ALA A 69 17.67 -5.64 -13.96
N SER A 70 18.91 -5.70 -13.48
CA SER A 70 19.29 -6.49 -12.29
C SER A 70 18.72 -5.93 -10.98
N ARG A 71 18.26 -4.67 -10.99
CA ARG A 71 17.60 -4.02 -9.86
C ARG A 71 16.42 -4.85 -9.35
N ASN A 72 15.61 -5.40 -10.25
CA ASN A 72 14.32 -5.98 -9.88
C ASN A 72 14.45 -7.28 -9.08
N LEU A 73 15.28 -8.21 -9.56
CA LEU A 73 15.52 -9.47 -8.86
C LEU A 73 16.26 -9.25 -7.54
N PHE A 74 17.21 -8.31 -7.51
CA PHE A 74 17.96 -8.01 -6.30
C PHE A 74 17.11 -7.26 -5.27
N ALA A 75 16.31 -6.28 -5.70
CA ALA A 75 15.34 -5.56 -4.86
C ALA A 75 14.34 -6.53 -4.24
N TYR A 76 13.77 -7.43 -5.04
CA TYR A 76 12.84 -8.46 -4.54
C TYR A 76 13.49 -9.30 -3.44
N LYS A 77 14.68 -9.87 -3.70
CA LYS A 77 15.35 -10.77 -2.75
C LYS A 77 15.73 -10.03 -1.46
N PHE A 78 16.29 -8.83 -1.60
CA PHE A 78 16.68 -8.02 -0.46
C PHE A 78 15.46 -7.59 0.37
N LEU A 79 14.40 -7.06 -0.25
CA LEU A 79 13.22 -6.61 0.46
C LEU A 79 12.45 -7.77 1.10
N SER A 80 12.38 -8.93 0.45
CA SER A 80 11.76 -10.14 1.05
C SER A 80 12.52 -10.61 2.29
N PHE A 81 13.86 -10.63 2.21
CA PHE A 81 14.71 -10.95 3.35
C PHE A 81 14.55 -9.93 4.48
N ALA A 82 14.65 -8.64 4.16
CA ALA A 82 14.50 -7.57 5.13
C ALA A 82 13.12 -7.62 5.78
N TYR A 83 12.04 -7.76 5.01
CA TYR A 83 10.69 -7.86 5.55
C TYR A 83 10.55 -8.97 6.59
N SER A 84 11.08 -10.16 6.28
CA SER A 84 11.05 -11.31 7.19
C SER A 84 11.93 -11.09 8.43
N ALA A 85 13.11 -10.48 8.27
CA ALA A 85 14.04 -10.22 9.36
C ALA A 85 13.59 -9.09 10.30
N LEU A 86 12.73 -8.20 9.81
CA LEU A 86 12.20 -7.08 10.59
C LEU A 86 11.01 -7.50 11.48
N GLU A 87 10.45 -8.70 11.26
CA GLU A 87 9.31 -9.22 12.02
C GLU A 87 9.71 -9.45 13.48
N GLY A 88 8.95 -8.87 14.41
CA GLY A 88 9.26 -8.94 15.84
C GLY A 88 10.52 -8.16 16.27
N SER A 89 11.14 -7.39 15.37
CA SER A 89 12.31 -6.57 15.68
C SER A 89 11.94 -5.13 16.12
N PRO A 90 12.84 -4.40 16.81
CA PRO A 90 12.64 -2.97 17.08
C PRO A 90 12.50 -2.10 15.83
N LEU A 91 12.88 -2.62 14.66
CA LEU A 91 12.78 -1.94 13.37
C LEU A 91 11.50 -2.31 12.60
N GLN A 92 10.48 -2.85 13.27
CA GLN A 92 9.21 -3.24 12.64
C GLN A 92 8.60 -2.12 11.78
N SER A 93 8.82 -0.84 12.10
CA SER A 93 8.36 0.30 11.28
C SER A 93 8.92 0.30 9.86
N LEU A 94 10.07 -0.32 9.61
CA LEU A 94 10.61 -0.51 8.26
C LEU A 94 9.78 -1.52 7.46
N GLN A 95 9.11 -2.50 8.09
CA GLN A 95 8.17 -3.39 7.38
C GLN A 95 7.05 -2.58 6.75
N TRP A 96 6.49 -1.63 7.48
CA TRP A 96 5.45 -0.76 6.96
C TRP A 96 5.93 0.09 5.77
N VAL A 97 7.19 0.54 5.76
CA VAL A 97 7.77 1.24 4.61
C VAL A 97 7.81 0.33 3.38
N VAL A 98 8.18 -0.93 3.58
CA VAL A 98 8.21 -1.95 2.53
C VAL A 98 6.80 -2.24 2.01
N GLU A 99 5.81 -2.43 2.88
CA GLU A 99 4.40 -2.63 2.52
C GLU A 99 3.81 -1.47 1.74
N GLN A 100 4.08 -0.23 2.16
CA GLN A 100 3.66 0.98 1.44
C GLN A 100 4.27 1.07 0.04
N ALA A 101 5.38 0.38 -0.18
CA ALA A 101 6.04 0.34 -1.46
C ALA A 101 5.53 -0.81 -2.34
N THR A 102 5.20 -1.99 -1.79
CA THR A 102 4.58 -3.10 -2.55
C THR A 102 3.20 -2.75 -3.10
N VAL A 103 2.53 -1.81 -2.45
CA VAL A 103 1.22 -1.27 -2.85
C VAL A 103 1.32 -0.01 -3.73
N SER A 104 2.55 0.46 -3.98
CA SER A 104 2.78 1.55 -4.94
C SER A 104 2.28 1.11 -6.31
N HIS A 105 1.75 2.04 -7.09
CA HIS A 105 1.14 1.79 -8.39
C HIS A 105 -0.12 0.89 -8.41
N CYS A 106 -0.31 -0.06 -7.48
CA CYS A 106 -1.46 -0.97 -7.42
C CYS A 106 -2.51 -0.62 -6.36
N SER A 107 -2.42 0.56 -5.74
CA SER A 107 -3.34 0.98 -4.67
C SER A 107 -4.82 0.87 -5.07
N HIS A 108 -5.18 1.17 -6.32
CA HIS A 108 -6.54 0.99 -6.83
C HIS A 108 -6.99 -0.47 -6.86
N ALA A 109 -6.14 -1.37 -7.34
CA ALA A 109 -6.45 -2.80 -7.35
C ALA A 109 -6.61 -3.33 -5.92
N LEU A 110 -5.76 -2.87 -5.00
CA LEU A 110 -5.87 -3.18 -3.59
C LEU A 110 -7.18 -2.66 -2.99
N PHE A 111 -7.57 -1.41 -3.25
CA PHE A 111 -8.84 -0.87 -2.76
C PHE A 111 -10.05 -1.67 -3.22
N VAL A 112 -10.05 -2.18 -4.45
CA VAL A 112 -11.13 -3.06 -4.94
C VAL A 112 -11.13 -4.37 -4.15
N CYS A 113 -9.98 -5.01 -3.96
CA CYS A 113 -9.88 -6.24 -3.18
C CYS A 113 -10.34 -6.03 -1.72
N THR A 114 -9.87 -4.96 -1.08
CA THR A 114 -10.25 -4.62 0.28
C THR A 114 -11.73 -4.29 0.38
N ALA A 115 -12.29 -3.53 -0.56
CA ALA A 115 -13.73 -3.25 -0.59
C ALA A 115 -14.58 -4.52 -0.76
N ILE A 116 -14.17 -5.47 -1.59
CA ILE A 116 -14.85 -6.78 -1.71
C ILE A 116 -14.83 -7.51 -0.36
N TYR A 117 -13.66 -7.56 0.28
CA TYR A 117 -13.47 -8.22 1.57
C TYR A 117 -14.30 -7.57 2.69
N THR A 118 -14.25 -6.24 2.82
CA THR A 118 -14.89 -5.50 3.92
C THR A 118 -16.39 -5.36 3.78
N THR A 119 -16.94 -5.45 2.57
CA THR A 119 -18.38 -5.32 2.31
C THR A 119 -19.12 -6.65 2.31
N GLU A 120 -18.51 -7.72 2.82
CA GLU A 120 -19.04 -9.10 2.79
C GLU A 120 -19.45 -9.52 1.37
N SER A 121 -18.61 -9.20 0.38
CA SER A 121 -18.88 -9.47 -1.04
C SER A 121 -20.06 -8.72 -1.65
N ARG A 122 -20.72 -7.75 -1.00
CA ARG A 122 -21.79 -6.96 -1.64
C ARG A 122 -21.31 -6.25 -2.91
N MET A 123 -20.06 -5.79 -2.92
CA MET A 123 -19.43 -5.23 -4.11
C MET A 123 -19.35 -6.23 -5.29
N THR A 124 -19.33 -7.55 -5.05
CA THR A 124 -19.19 -8.55 -6.12
C THR A 124 -20.37 -8.55 -7.08
N LEU A 125 -21.56 -8.13 -6.64
CA LEU A 125 -22.73 -7.97 -7.52
C LEU A 125 -22.44 -6.98 -8.66
N HIS A 126 -21.65 -5.94 -8.40
CA HIS A 126 -21.26 -4.98 -9.42
C HIS A 126 -20.18 -5.50 -10.36
N LEU A 127 -19.43 -6.54 -9.97
CA LEU A 127 -18.51 -7.24 -10.89
C LEU A 127 -19.27 -8.04 -11.96
N CYS A 128 -20.54 -8.32 -11.75
CA CYS A 128 -21.39 -9.03 -12.71
C CYS A 128 -22.08 -8.09 -13.71
N ASP A 129 -21.91 -6.76 -13.61
CA ASP A 129 -22.50 -5.84 -14.58
C ASP A 129 -21.87 -6.05 -15.97
N PRO A 130 -22.67 -6.35 -17.02
CA PRO A 130 -22.15 -6.57 -18.36
C PRO A 130 -21.29 -5.41 -18.90
N ALA A 131 -21.61 -4.16 -18.53
CA ALA A 131 -20.86 -2.98 -18.93
C ALA A 131 -19.44 -2.93 -18.34
N LEU A 132 -19.19 -3.66 -17.24
CA LEU A 132 -17.90 -3.71 -16.57
C LEU A 132 -17.05 -4.93 -16.96
N THR A 133 -17.56 -5.84 -17.78
CA THR A 133 -16.89 -7.11 -18.13
C THR A 133 -15.41 -6.96 -18.50
N GLU A 134 -15.06 -6.04 -19.40
CA GLU A 134 -13.67 -5.84 -19.81
C GLU A 134 -12.80 -5.25 -18.69
N GLN A 135 -13.36 -4.35 -17.88
CA GLN A 135 -12.68 -3.79 -16.72
C GLN A 135 -12.40 -4.86 -15.66
N VAL A 136 -13.37 -5.75 -15.42
CA VAL A 136 -13.23 -6.89 -14.50
C VAL A 136 -12.10 -7.82 -14.96
N LYS A 137 -12.01 -8.11 -16.26
CA LYS A 137 -10.92 -8.93 -16.82
C LYS A 137 -9.55 -8.28 -16.59
N GLU A 138 -9.42 -6.98 -16.85
CA GLU A 138 -8.15 -6.27 -16.67
C GLU A 138 -7.75 -6.18 -15.19
N TRP A 139 -8.71 -5.90 -14.29
CA TRP A 139 -8.49 -5.92 -12.85
C TRP A 139 -8.08 -7.31 -12.35
N ALA A 140 -8.79 -8.36 -12.76
CA ALA A 140 -8.50 -9.74 -12.36
C ALA A 140 -7.08 -10.19 -12.80
N LYS A 141 -6.61 -9.77 -13.98
CA LYS A 141 -5.23 -10.01 -14.43
C LYS A 141 -4.21 -9.37 -13.47
N ILE A 142 -4.43 -8.14 -13.03
CA ILE A 142 -3.54 -7.50 -12.03
C ILE A 142 -3.54 -8.29 -10.74
N VAL A 143 -4.72 -8.64 -10.22
CA VAL A 143 -4.82 -9.40 -8.98
C VAL A 143 -4.07 -10.72 -9.08
N LEU A 144 -4.22 -11.46 -10.18
CA LEU A 144 -3.47 -12.68 -10.43
C LEU A 144 -1.95 -12.46 -10.45
N LEU A 145 -1.49 -11.38 -11.10
CA LEU A 145 -0.07 -11.03 -11.12
C LEU A 145 0.45 -10.67 -9.73
N MET A 146 -0.34 -9.96 -8.91
CA MET A 146 0.03 -9.61 -7.54
C MET A 146 0.07 -10.83 -6.61
N VAL A 147 -0.85 -11.79 -6.78
CA VAL A 147 -0.82 -13.05 -6.01
C VAL A 147 0.45 -13.84 -6.31
N ASN A 148 0.89 -13.87 -7.57
CA ASN A 148 2.12 -14.56 -7.96
C ASN A 148 3.39 -13.78 -7.62
N ASN A 149 3.31 -12.44 -7.56
CA ASN A 149 4.41 -11.57 -7.20
C ASN A 149 3.88 -10.35 -6.42
N PRO A 150 3.88 -10.39 -5.07
CA PRO A 150 3.35 -9.29 -4.25
C PRO A 150 4.18 -8.01 -4.36
N TRP A 151 5.35 -8.07 -4.99
CA TRP A 151 6.26 -6.95 -5.19
C TRP A 151 6.03 -6.22 -6.53
N LEU A 152 5.06 -6.67 -7.33
CA LEU A 152 4.73 -6.07 -8.63
C LEU A 152 4.40 -4.58 -8.54
N GLY A 153 3.89 -4.09 -7.40
CA GLY A 153 3.64 -2.66 -7.20
C GLY A 153 4.88 -1.79 -7.02
N LEU A 154 6.05 -2.38 -6.74
CA LEU A 154 7.31 -1.62 -6.79
C LEU A 154 7.78 -1.36 -8.23
N GLU A 155 7.34 -2.19 -9.16
CA GLU A 155 7.61 -2.04 -10.57
C GLU A 155 6.50 -1.24 -11.25
N GLN A 156 6.76 -0.81 -12.49
CA GLN A 156 5.70 -0.28 -13.32
C GLN A 156 4.69 -1.41 -13.58
N LEU A 157 3.46 -1.23 -13.07
CA LEU A 157 2.39 -2.20 -13.33
C LEU A 157 2.19 -2.39 -14.83
N PRO A 158 2.06 -3.64 -15.31
CA PRO A 158 1.77 -3.91 -16.71
C PRO A 158 0.37 -3.43 -17.12
N ILE A 159 -0.54 -3.22 -16.15
CA ILE A 159 -1.91 -2.78 -16.39
C ILE A 159 -2.21 -1.60 -15.45
N ALA A 160 -2.48 -0.44 -16.03
CA ALA A 160 -2.80 0.78 -15.28
C ALA A 160 -4.27 0.83 -14.86
N ALA A 161 -4.57 1.59 -13.78
CA ALA A 161 -5.94 1.80 -13.30
C ALA A 161 -6.91 2.37 -14.36
N SER A 162 -6.39 3.07 -15.37
CA SER A 162 -7.17 3.56 -16.52
C SER A 162 -7.77 2.46 -17.39
N ARG A 163 -7.35 1.20 -17.20
CA ARG A 163 -7.92 0.02 -17.88
C ARG A 163 -9.17 -0.52 -17.17
N TYR A 164 -9.40 -0.13 -15.92
CA TYR A 164 -10.55 -0.51 -15.10
C TYR A 164 -11.06 0.68 -14.25
N PRO A 165 -11.30 1.86 -14.87
CA PRO A 165 -11.54 3.11 -14.15
C PRO A 165 -12.77 3.09 -13.24
N ASP A 166 -13.88 2.48 -13.65
CA ASP A 166 -15.11 2.45 -12.84
C ASP A 166 -14.93 1.57 -11.60
N LEU A 167 -14.30 0.40 -11.75
CA LEU A 167 -13.98 -0.49 -10.63
C LEU A 167 -12.99 0.18 -9.67
N ALA A 168 -11.93 0.79 -10.20
CA ALA A 168 -10.92 1.51 -9.43
C ALA A 168 -11.55 2.63 -8.60
N ASN A 169 -12.45 3.40 -9.21
CA ASN A 169 -13.17 4.49 -8.55
C ASN A 169 -14.19 3.98 -7.51
N LEU A 170 -14.88 2.87 -7.80
CA LEU A 170 -15.84 2.27 -6.86
C LEU A 170 -15.12 1.74 -5.60
N GLY A 171 -14.04 0.97 -5.78
CA GLY A 171 -13.22 0.49 -4.66
C GLY A 171 -12.65 1.64 -3.84
N TYR A 172 -12.11 2.68 -4.50
CA TYR A 172 -11.65 3.89 -3.83
C TYR A 172 -12.75 4.60 -3.02
N ALA A 173 -13.96 4.75 -3.60
CA ALA A 173 -15.06 5.43 -2.93
C ALA A 173 -15.54 4.66 -1.68
N ILE A 174 -15.71 3.34 -1.78
CA ILE A 174 -16.08 2.48 -0.64
C ILE A 174 -15.03 2.60 0.46
N MET A 175 -13.75 2.44 0.12
CA MET A 175 -12.66 2.51 1.09
C MET A 175 -12.54 3.89 1.73
N ALA A 176 -12.80 4.97 0.99
CA ALA A 176 -12.79 6.32 1.56
C ALA A 176 -13.90 6.53 2.60
N MET A 177 -15.03 5.82 2.48
CA MET A 177 -16.14 5.89 3.43
C MET A 177 -15.98 4.94 4.64
N LEU A 178 -15.37 3.77 4.45
CA LEU A 178 -15.18 2.78 5.52
C LEU A 178 -13.87 2.99 6.29
N GLU A 179 -12.77 3.26 5.59
CA GLU A 179 -11.43 3.37 6.17
C GLU A 179 -10.67 4.60 5.62
N PRO A 180 -11.11 5.82 5.96
CA PRO A 180 -10.51 7.05 5.43
C PRO A 180 -9.02 7.19 5.80
N GLN A 181 -8.61 6.62 6.95
CA GLN A 181 -7.22 6.61 7.38
C GLN A 181 -6.35 5.75 6.47
N THR A 182 -6.85 4.58 6.05
CA THR A 182 -6.19 3.71 5.08
C THR A 182 -6.03 4.47 3.77
N VAL A 183 -7.09 5.05 3.20
CA VAL A 183 -6.98 5.79 1.93
C VAL A 183 -5.99 6.96 2.00
N ALA A 184 -5.95 7.72 3.11
CA ALA A 184 -5.04 8.84 3.28
C ALA A 184 -3.55 8.45 3.31
N GLN A 185 -3.24 7.19 3.61
CA GLN A 185 -1.86 6.69 3.63
C GLN A 185 -1.36 6.30 2.23
N TYR A 186 -2.26 6.00 1.29
CA TYR A 186 -1.96 5.49 -0.04
C TYR A 186 -2.25 6.57 -1.10
N ALA A 187 -1.57 6.53 -2.25
CA ALA A 187 -1.69 7.57 -3.30
C ALA A 187 -2.95 7.43 -4.18
N GLY A 188 -4.08 7.04 -3.60
CA GLY A 188 -5.35 6.87 -4.30
C GLY A 188 -5.86 8.20 -4.90
N ARG A 189 -6.34 8.16 -6.14
CA ARG A 189 -6.97 9.32 -6.80
C ARG A 189 -8.09 8.86 -7.72
N ILE A 190 -9.03 9.75 -8.03
CA ILE A 190 -10.05 9.47 -9.04
C ILE A 190 -9.37 9.22 -10.39
N VAL A 191 -9.75 8.11 -11.03
CA VAL A 191 -9.29 7.70 -12.36
C VAL A 191 -10.28 8.24 -13.39
N LYS A 192 -9.78 8.93 -14.42
CA LYS A 192 -10.60 9.43 -15.52
C LYS A 192 -10.94 8.32 -16.51
N GLY A 193 -12.12 8.42 -17.13
CA GLY A 193 -12.66 7.43 -18.08
C GLY A 193 -13.73 6.55 -17.42
N GLY A 194 -14.12 5.49 -18.12
CA GLY A 194 -15.17 4.57 -17.66
C GLY A 194 -16.53 4.85 -18.30
N CYS A 195 -17.44 3.92 -18.07
CA CYS A 195 -18.82 3.97 -18.54
C CYS A 195 -19.75 4.67 -17.53
N TYR A 196 -19.35 4.81 -16.26
CA TYR A 196 -20.18 5.43 -15.24
C TYR A 196 -19.74 6.86 -14.90
N PRO A 197 -20.69 7.81 -14.84
CA PRO A 197 -20.38 9.12 -14.32
C PRO A 197 -20.11 9.05 -12.81
N ASN A 198 -19.23 9.91 -12.30
CA ASN A 198 -18.83 9.91 -10.89
C ASN A 198 -20.02 9.92 -9.89
N PRO A 199 -21.11 10.71 -10.10
CA PRO A 199 -22.28 10.64 -9.22
C PRO A 199 -22.91 9.24 -9.12
N LYS A 200 -22.91 8.46 -10.21
CA LYS A 200 -23.39 7.07 -10.19
C LYS A 200 -22.48 6.18 -9.35
N ILE A 201 -21.16 6.34 -9.48
CA ILE A 201 -20.19 5.58 -8.67
C ILE A 201 -20.38 5.87 -7.18
N GLN A 202 -20.55 7.15 -6.81
CA GLN A 202 -20.80 7.55 -5.43
C GLN A 202 -22.12 6.97 -4.89
N ALA A 203 -23.20 7.03 -5.67
CA ALA A 203 -24.49 6.47 -5.27
C ALA A 203 -24.40 4.96 -5.01
N ILE A 204 -23.69 4.22 -5.87
CA ILE A 204 -23.45 2.78 -5.69
C ILE A 204 -22.61 2.53 -4.42
N ALA A 205 -21.52 3.28 -4.23
CA ALA A 205 -20.65 3.13 -3.07
C ALA A 205 -21.41 3.38 -1.75
N THR A 206 -22.21 4.45 -1.69
CA THR A 206 -23.04 4.77 -0.53
C THR A 206 -24.00 3.62 -0.20
N ALA A 207 -24.73 3.11 -1.19
CA ALA A 207 -25.68 2.02 -0.97
C ALA A 207 -25.00 0.75 -0.43
N ILE A 208 -23.82 0.39 -0.94
CA ILE A 208 -23.04 -0.75 -0.43
C ILE A 208 -22.60 -0.52 1.01
N VAL A 209 -22.10 0.67 1.32
CA VAL A 209 -21.59 1.02 2.65
C VAL A 209 -22.71 1.05 3.68
N GLU A 210 -23.86 1.65 3.36
CA GLU A 210 -25.05 1.66 4.21
C GLU A 210 -25.52 0.23 4.50
N ALA A 211 -25.68 -0.60 3.46
CA ALA A 211 -26.08 -1.99 3.63
C ALA A 211 -25.07 -2.81 4.46
N THR A 212 -23.77 -2.50 4.33
CA THR A 212 -22.72 -3.14 5.13
C THR A 212 -22.82 -2.73 6.60
N ARG A 213 -23.02 -1.44 6.88
CA ARG A 213 -23.19 -0.92 8.26
C ARG A 213 -24.44 -1.50 8.93
N GLU A 214 -25.56 -1.52 8.22
CA GLU A 214 -26.80 -2.12 8.73
C GLU A 214 -26.63 -3.61 9.07
N SER A 215 -25.84 -4.35 8.28
CA SER A 215 -25.54 -5.77 8.55
C SER A 215 -24.73 -5.94 9.82
N LEU A 216 -23.71 -5.08 10.01
CA LEU A 216 -22.87 -5.09 11.20
C LEU A 216 -23.66 -4.72 12.46
N GLU A 217 -24.56 -3.74 12.39
CA GLU A 217 -25.45 -3.36 13.49
C GLU A 217 -26.45 -4.48 13.83
N ARG A 218 -26.97 -5.19 12.80
CA ARG A 218 -27.83 -6.36 12.99
C ARG A 218 -27.07 -7.57 13.56
N GLY A 219 -25.84 -7.84 13.13
CA GLY A 219 -24.99 -8.87 13.70
C GLY A 219 -24.64 -8.60 15.16
N ALA A 220 -24.25 -7.36 15.48
CA ALA A 220 -23.93 -6.94 16.84
C ALA A 220 -25.15 -6.96 17.78
N SER A 221 -26.34 -6.65 17.28
CA SER A 221 -27.57 -6.73 18.08
C SER A 221 -28.01 -8.17 18.35
N VAL A 222 -27.80 -9.10 17.42
CA VAL A 222 -28.09 -10.54 17.64
C VAL A 222 -27.16 -11.15 18.70
N ASP A 223 -25.88 -10.75 18.76
CA ASP A 223 -24.95 -11.21 19.79
C ASP A 223 -25.27 -10.67 21.20
N ILE A 224 -25.97 -9.53 21.30
CA ILE A 224 -26.46 -9.00 22.58
C ILE A 224 -27.69 -9.79 23.07
N PHE A 225 -28.54 -10.29 22.15
CA PHE A 225 -29.71 -11.09 22.50
C PHE A 225 -29.42 -12.57 22.76
N LEU A 226 -28.26 -13.09 22.32
CA LEU A 226 -27.84 -14.47 22.60
C LEU A 226 -26.97 -14.61 23.88
N ASN A 227 -26.57 -13.48 24.48
CA ASN A 227 -25.80 -13.42 25.72
C ASN A 227 -26.55 -12.75 26.89
N ALA A 228 -27.87 -12.54 26.76
CA ALA A 228 -28.76 -12.05 27.81
C ALA A 228 -29.76 -13.13 28.23
#